data_AF-A0A6A5BX55-F1
#
_entry.id   AF-A0A6A5BX55-F1
#
_cell.length_a   1.000
_cell.length_b   1.000
_cell.length_c   1.000
_cell.angle_alpha   90.00
_cell.angle_beta   90.00
_cell.angle_gamma   90.00
#
_symmetry.space_group_name_H-M   'P 1'
#
loop_
_entity.id
_entity.type
_entity.pdbx_description
1 polymer ?
#
loop_
_entity_poly.entity_id
_entity_poly.type
_entity_poly.pdbx_seq_one_letter_code
_entity_poly.pdbx_strand_id
1 'polypeptide(L)'
;MKKYGSSQNLNITMVGGSNNNGTAASYNIPTVNIPTLLASLGEMGVPSLSTEDLNNPSPDVVCKILGSCMEKLLDTSMNDIKTRNKEYLNSTDAPVQIRENPEAYSHAVEFIELFKKIQKVLITARLHDFSITDIVKPNSKRFRLALFAFLNLAKFREEIIDSYNEIITEYDTLETEKEELRLNVEKDNIALQSYLEEERSNESKLKILAEKVRAMTQAIQEISVKDIEIQNNINIVQTENENLSKQLEGAEQHLEALTKENKTLKSQIVSNPEELKKKILVLRRCIQTTTDELRELEEQLQTLTVDHIKNAEELIKILSKSIVLGEQVEELKNKKKDIGKLIKGKQETIENMETEIAEMENMKKQKEKQITNISERIDKMQQQHLEKIARAEAMITDAQKEKEAMELLCREYKDKAESNKKRLEELRRIQAQRRQSHQQQILQLNSHLCNDIINGIDSYHMKAVASLKQ
;
A
#
# COMPACT_ATOMS: atom_id res chain seq x y z
N MET A 1 -29.40 17.22 22.92
CA MET A 1 -30.14 16.73 24.10
C MET A 1 -30.69 17.90 24.90
N LYS A 2 -31.97 18.23 24.73
CA LYS A 2 -32.66 19.21 25.58
C LYS A 2 -33.12 18.47 26.84
N LYS A 3 -32.63 18.90 28.01
CA LYS A 3 -33.12 18.46 29.32
C LYS A 3 -34.56 18.94 29.49
N TYR A 4 -35.52 18.02 29.56
CA TYR A 4 -36.88 18.31 30.00
C TYR A 4 -37.02 17.96 31.48
N GLY A 5 -37.58 18.91 32.24
CA GLY A 5 -37.49 18.96 33.69
C GLY A 5 -38.66 18.33 34.44
N SER A 6 -38.40 18.17 35.74
CA SER A 6 -39.31 17.98 36.87
C SER A 6 -40.49 17.02 36.71
N SER A 7 -40.24 15.79 37.13
CA SER A 7 -41.21 14.74 37.43
C SER A 7 -42.20 15.18 38.53
N GLN A 8 -43.47 15.34 38.17
CA GLN A 8 -44.56 15.19 39.14
C GLN A 8 -44.96 13.71 39.20
N ASN A 9 -44.64 13.08 40.34
CA ASN A 9 -44.99 11.69 40.65
C ASN A 9 -46.51 11.47 40.58
N LEU A 10 -46.97 10.76 39.55
CA LEU A 10 -48.27 10.10 39.55
C LEU A 10 -48.08 8.71 40.19
N ASN A 11 -48.33 8.63 41.49
CA ASN A 11 -48.43 7.36 42.20
C ASN A 11 -49.59 6.54 41.62
N ILE A 12 -49.32 5.36 41.06
CA ILE A 12 -50.36 4.39 40.71
C ILE A 12 -49.92 3.00 41.17
N THR A 13 -50.57 2.54 42.24
CA THR A 13 -50.49 1.18 42.75
C THR A 13 -51.32 0.25 41.86
N MET A 14 -50.69 -0.67 41.14
CA MET A 14 -51.37 -1.80 40.49
C MET A 14 -51.44 -2.96 41.48
N VAL A 15 -52.55 -3.09 42.21
CA VAL A 15 -52.80 -4.25 43.07
C VAL A 15 -53.25 -5.42 42.19
N GLY A 16 -52.36 -6.40 42.02
CA GLY A 16 -52.68 -7.69 41.41
C GLY A 16 -53.53 -8.55 42.35
N GLY A 17 -54.85 -8.50 42.18
CA GLY A 17 -55.77 -9.44 42.82
C GLY A 17 -56.06 -10.62 41.91
N SER A 18 -55.52 -11.80 42.22
CA SER A 18 -56.01 -13.06 41.67
C SER A 18 -57.42 -13.32 42.19
N ASN A 19 -58.42 -13.42 41.30
CA ASN A 19 -59.66 -14.11 41.63
C ASN A 19 -60.21 -14.86 40.41
N ASN A 20 -60.29 -16.18 40.57
CA ASN A 20 -61.03 -17.10 39.73
C ASN A 20 -62.52 -16.76 39.81
N ASN A 21 -63.12 -16.32 38.70
CA ASN A 21 -64.43 -16.74 38.20
C ASN A 21 -64.78 -15.95 36.93
N GLY A 22 -65.26 -16.65 35.90
CA GLY A 22 -65.55 -16.10 34.58
C GLY A 22 -66.58 -14.97 34.63
N THR A 23 -66.09 -13.72 34.57
CA THR A 23 -66.79 -12.51 34.16
C THR A 23 -65.72 -11.50 33.75
N ALA A 24 -65.98 -10.70 32.71
CA ALA A 24 -65.04 -9.80 32.06
C ALA A 24 -64.12 -9.05 33.05
N ALA A 25 -62.80 -9.15 32.83
CA ALA A 25 -61.81 -8.41 33.59
C ALA A 25 -62.15 -6.92 33.55
N SER A 26 -62.67 -6.41 34.66
CA SER A 26 -62.89 -4.98 34.87
C SER A 26 -61.52 -4.32 34.94
N TYR A 27 -61.08 -3.76 33.81
CA TYR A 27 -59.99 -2.79 33.82
C TYR A 27 -60.43 -1.64 34.71
N ASN A 28 -59.80 -1.49 35.89
CA ASN A 28 -59.91 -0.27 36.68
C ASN A 28 -59.33 0.86 35.84
N ILE A 29 -60.19 1.57 35.12
CA ILE A 29 -59.82 2.74 34.32
C ILE A 29 -59.36 3.80 35.32
N PRO A 30 -58.07 4.17 35.37
CA PRO A 30 -57.67 5.31 36.16
C PRO A 30 -58.47 6.49 35.63
N THR A 31 -59.17 7.22 36.50
CA THR A 31 -59.85 8.46 36.13
C THR A 31 -58.79 9.51 35.81
N VAL A 32 -58.20 9.42 34.62
CA VAL A 32 -57.19 10.36 34.15
C VAL A 32 -57.87 11.68 33.86
N ASN A 33 -57.33 12.74 34.47
CA ASN A 33 -57.77 14.09 34.21
C ASN A 33 -57.51 14.45 32.74
N ILE A 34 -58.54 14.88 32.00
CA ILE A 34 -58.49 15.17 30.56
C ILE A 34 -57.34 16.15 30.21
N PRO A 35 -57.17 17.28 30.95
CA PRO A 35 -56.02 18.16 30.81
C PRO A 35 -54.66 17.47 30.88
N THR A 36 -54.47 16.55 31.84
CA THR A 36 -53.19 15.83 32.01
C THR A 36 -52.95 14.86 30.87
N LEU A 37 -54.00 14.19 30.37
CA LEU A 37 -53.92 13.32 29.19
C LEU A 37 -53.45 14.10 27.96
N LEU A 38 -54.03 15.28 27.72
CA LEU A 38 -53.67 16.14 26.60
C LEU A 38 -52.23 16.66 26.69
N ALA A 39 -51.78 17.04 27.89
CA ALA A 39 -50.41 17.47 28.14
C ALA A 39 -49.40 16.34 27.81
N SER A 40 -49.63 15.13 28.33
CA SER A 40 -48.74 13.99 28.08
C SER A 40 -48.75 13.52 26.61
N LEU A 41 -49.87 13.66 25.89
CA LEU A 41 -49.89 13.42 24.44
C LEU A 41 -49.06 14.45 23.67
N GLY A 42 -49.08 15.72 24.13
CA GLY A 42 -48.24 16.78 23.58
C GLY A 42 -46.74 16.52 23.81
N GLU A 43 -46.37 16.05 25.01
CA GLU A 43 -45.00 15.65 25.34
C GLU A 43 -44.50 14.50 24.45
N MET A 44 -45.37 13.52 24.14
CA MET A 44 -45.08 12.42 23.22
C MET A 44 -44.98 12.88 21.74
N GLY A 45 -45.29 14.14 21.43
CA GLY A 45 -45.21 14.71 20.08
C GLY A 45 -46.34 14.23 19.15
N VAL A 46 -47.50 13.89 19.70
CA VAL A 46 -48.72 13.57 18.95
C VAL A 46 -49.43 14.86 18.52
N PRO A 47 -50.10 14.91 17.36
CA PRO A 47 -50.85 16.08 16.93
C PRO A 47 -51.85 16.59 17.99
N SER A 48 -51.99 17.92 18.11
CA SER A 48 -52.86 18.55 19.10
C SER A 48 -54.30 18.05 18.99
N LEU A 49 -54.82 17.52 20.11
CA LEU A 49 -56.17 16.99 20.24
C LEU A 49 -57.02 17.93 21.10
N SER A 50 -58.26 18.22 20.70
CA SER A 50 -59.15 19.06 21.51
C SER A 50 -59.86 18.25 22.61
N THR A 51 -60.39 18.95 23.61
CA THR A 51 -61.24 18.33 24.64
C THR A 51 -62.57 17.83 24.06
N GLU A 52 -63.04 18.42 22.96
CA GLU A 52 -64.26 18.00 22.25
C GLU A 52 -64.04 16.68 21.51
N ASP A 53 -62.89 16.54 20.83
CA ASP A 53 -62.51 15.31 20.12
C ASP A 53 -62.35 14.10 21.06
N LEU A 54 -61.99 14.32 22.32
CA LEU A 54 -61.92 13.27 23.35
C LEU A 54 -63.28 12.86 23.91
N ASN A 55 -64.27 13.76 23.85
CA ASN A 55 -65.63 13.49 24.33
C ASN A 55 -66.49 12.88 23.22
N ASN A 56 -66.30 13.32 21.98
CA ASN A 56 -66.99 12.87 20.78
C ASN A 56 -65.98 12.51 19.67
N PRO A 57 -65.26 11.39 19.79
CA PRO A 57 -64.25 11.02 18.81
C PRO A 57 -64.88 10.72 17.45
N SER A 58 -64.30 11.26 16.37
CA SER A 58 -64.63 10.83 15.00
C SER A 58 -63.68 9.71 14.56
N PRO A 59 -64.11 8.80 13.67
CA PRO A 59 -63.27 7.71 13.17
C PRO A 59 -61.93 8.18 12.59
N ASP A 60 -61.94 9.29 11.85
CA ASP A 60 -60.74 9.88 11.24
C ASP A 60 -59.76 10.40 12.29
N VAL A 61 -60.26 11.03 13.35
CA VAL A 61 -59.44 11.52 14.47
C VAL A 61 -58.83 10.34 15.23
N VAL A 62 -59.60 9.29 15.50
CA VAL A 62 -59.08 8.09 16.19
C VAL A 62 -57.98 7.42 15.36
N CYS A 63 -58.22 7.19 14.06
CA CYS A 63 -57.21 6.66 13.14
C CYS A 63 -55.93 7.47 13.15
N LYS A 64 -56.04 8.78 13.00
CA LYS A 64 -54.88 9.69 12.92
C LYS A 64 -54.08 9.72 14.21
N ILE A 65 -54.75 9.82 15.35
CA ILE A 65 -54.09 9.95 16.66
C ILE A 65 -53.48 8.62 17.09
N LEU A 66 -54.20 7.50 17.01
CA LEU A 66 -53.63 6.19 17.35
C LEU A 66 -52.52 5.78 16.39
N GLY A 67 -52.65 6.12 15.10
CA GLY A 67 -51.57 5.99 14.13
C GLY A 67 -50.33 6.77 14.53
N SER A 68 -50.48 8.04 14.91
CA SER A 68 -49.37 8.88 15.38
C SER A 68 -48.72 8.33 16.65
N CYS A 69 -49.51 7.83 17.61
CA CYS A 69 -48.98 7.19 18.82
C CYS A 69 -48.16 5.93 18.48
N MET A 70 -48.62 5.15 17.50
CA MET A 70 -47.93 3.94 17.05
C MET A 70 -46.62 4.27 16.32
N GLU A 71 -46.61 5.27 15.44
CA GLU A 71 -45.39 5.74 14.76
C GLU A 71 -44.30 6.13 15.75
N LYS A 72 -44.66 6.82 16.84
CA LYS A 72 -43.72 7.26 17.88
C LYS A 72 -43.15 6.12 18.73
N LEU A 73 -43.83 4.98 18.81
CA LEU A 73 -43.39 3.85 19.63
C LEU A 73 -42.69 2.75 18.83
N LEU A 74 -43.01 2.59 17.55
CA LEU A 74 -42.50 1.51 16.71
C LEU A 74 -41.44 1.95 15.69
N ASP A 75 -41.04 3.23 15.70
CA ASP A 75 -40.14 3.85 14.72
C ASP A 75 -40.47 3.46 13.26
N THR A 76 -41.76 3.22 12.98
CA THR A 76 -42.28 2.81 11.69
C THR A 76 -43.22 3.90 11.20
N SER A 77 -42.86 4.60 10.12
CA SER A 77 -43.73 5.64 9.57
C SER A 77 -44.91 5.04 8.82
N MET A 78 -46.07 5.70 8.86
CA MET A 78 -47.23 5.38 8.04
C MET A 78 -46.91 5.39 6.55
N ASN A 79 -45.87 6.13 6.12
CA ASN A 79 -45.37 6.07 4.74
C ASN A 79 -44.68 4.74 4.43
N ASP A 80 -43.91 4.17 5.37
CA ASP A 80 -43.27 2.86 5.19
C ASP A 80 -44.30 1.74 5.09
N ILE A 81 -45.39 1.86 5.87
CA ILE A 81 -46.55 0.98 5.82
C ILE A 81 -47.18 1.04 4.43
N LYS A 82 -47.42 2.24 3.90
CA LYS A 82 -47.98 2.43 2.56
C LYS A 82 -47.07 1.88 1.46
N THR A 83 -45.77 2.12 1.53
CA THR A 83 -44.79 1.61 0.56
C THR A 83 -44.78 0.09 0.56
N ARG A 84 -44.66 -0.53 1.74
CA ARG A 84 -44.67 -2.00 1.88
C ARG A 84 -45.99 -2.61 1.40
N ASN A 85 -47.13 -1.97 1.67
CA ASN A 85 -48.42 -2.43 1.18
C ASN A 85 -48.50 -2.36 -0.34
N LYS A 86 -47.99 -1.30 -0.97
CA LYS A 86 -47.93 -1.21 -2.43
C LYS A 86 -47.04 -2.31 -3.03
N GLU A 87 -45.92 -2.62 -2.40
CA GLU A 87 -45.05 -3.73 -2.82
C GLU A 87 -45.76 -5.08 -2.67
N TYR A 88 -46.42 -5.32 -1.54
CA TYR A 88 -47.20 -6.53 -1.29
C TYR A 88 -48.33 -6.70 -2.31
N LEU A 89 -49.12 -5.65 -2.58
CA LEU A 89 -50.23 -5.68 -3.53
C LEU A 89 -49.79 -6.04 -4.95
N ASN A 90 -48.53 -5.75 -5.31
CA ASN A 90 -47.94 -6.07 -6.62
C ASN A 90 -47.09 -7.34 -6.61
N SER A 91 -46.93 -7.99 -5.45
CA SER A 91 -46.11 -9.19 -5.30
C SER A 91 -46.84 -10.45 -5.74
N THR A 92 -46.08 -11.53 -5.97
CA THR A 92 -46.61 -12.87 -6.21
C THR A 92 -47.29 -13.50 -5.01
N ASP A 93 -47.05 -12.97 -3.80
CA ASP A 93 -47.60 -13.48 -2.55
C ASP A 93 -49.03 -12.97 -2.28
N ALA A 94 -49.45 -11.90 -2.97
CA ALA A 94 -50.82 -11.42 -2.90
C ALA A 94 -51.78 -12.34 -3.68
N PRO A 95 -53.00 -12.58 -3.17
CA PRO A 95 -54.06 -13.28 -3.90
C PRO A 95 -54.28 -12.71 -5.31
N VAL A 96 -54.53 -13.58 -6.28
CA VAL A 96 -54.69 -13.20 -7.70
C VAL A 96 -55.70 -12.06 -7.90
N GLN A 97 -56.82 -12.09 -7.18
CA GLN A 97 -57.88 -11.07 -7.22
C GLN A 97 -57.41 -9.67 -6.75
N ILE A 98 -56.47 -9.63 -5.80
CA ILE A 98 -55.88 -8.38 -5.29
C ILE A 98 -54.86 -7.84 -6.30
N ARG A 99 -54.09 -8.72 -6.94
CA ARG A 99 -53.10 -8.35 -7.97
C ARG A 99 -53.75 -7.86 -9.27
N GLU A 100 -54.92 -8.39 -9.62
CA GLU A 100 -55.69 -7.96 -10.79
C GLU A 100 -56.34 -6.58 -10.62
N ASN A 101 -56.63 -6.16 -9.38
CA ASN A 101 -57.13 -4.82 -9.07
C ASN A 101 -56.54 -4.24 -7.77
N PRO A 102 -55.24 -3.86 -7.76
CA PRO A 102 -54.56 -3.39 -6.56
C PRO A 102 -55.18 -2.11 -5.95
N GLU A 103 -55.69 -1.22 -6.80
CA GLU A 103 -56.23 0.08 -6.38
C GLU A 103 -57.51 -0.07 -5.54
N ALA A 104 -58.37 -1.02 -5.87
CA ALA A 104 -59.61 -1.28 -5.12
C ALA A 104 -59.35 -1.76 -3.68
N TYR A 105 -58.23 -2.44 -3.45
CA TYR A 105 -57.89 -3.01 -2.13
C TYR A 105 -56.88 -2.17 -1.34
N SER A 106 -56.23 -1.18 -1.95
CA SER A 106 -55.17 -0.36 -1.31
C SER A 106 -55.61 0.22 0.04
N HIS A 107 -56.79 0.85 0.09
CA HIS A 107 -57.29 1.50 1.31
C HIS A 107 -57.67 0.50 2.41
N ALA A 108 -58.24 -0.65 2.03
CA ALA A 108 -58.63 -1.69 2.98
C ALA A 108 -57.39 -2.38 3.59
N VAL A 109 -56.37 -2.65 2.77
CA VAL A 109 -55.12 -3.26 3.23
C VAL A 109 -54.36 -2.30 4.15
N GLU A 110 -54.25 -1.02 3.79
CA GLU A 110 -53.65 0.01 4.65
C GLU A 110 -54.33 0.10 6.01
N PHE A 111 -55.67 0.11 6.02
CA PHE A 111 -56.45 0.17 7.26
C PHE A 111 -56.29 -1.08 8.12
N ILE A 112 -56.32 -2.28 7.52
CA ILE A 112 -56.17 -3.54 8.25
C ILE A 112 -54.77 -3.66 8.85
N GLU A 113 -53.73 -3.26 8.11
CA GLU A 113 -52.36 -3.31 8.64
C GLU A 113 -52.16 -2.29 9.77
N LEU A 114 -52.70 -1.07 9.62
CA LEU A 114 -52.71 -0.07 10.67
C LEU A 114 -53.40 -0.61 11.94
N PHE A 115 -54.59 -1.18 11.79
CA PHE A 115 -55.34 -1.78 12.89
C PHE A 115 -54.53 -2.89 13.58
N LYS A 116 -53.95 -3.83 12.82
CA LYS A 116 -53.13 -4.92 13.37
C LYS A 116 -51.96 -4.40 14.19
N LYS A 117 -51.30 -3.33 13.73
CA LYS A 117 -50.18 -2.71 14.44
C LYS A 117 -50.62 -2.02 15.73
N ILE A 118 -51.68 -1.21 15.66
CA ILE A 118 -52.27 -0.57 16.84
C ILE A 118 -52.67 -1.64 17.88
N GLN A 119 -53.37 -2.69 17.43
CA GLN A 119 -53.79 -3.79 18.29
C GLN A 119 -52.60 -4.50 18.94
N LYS A 120 -51.52 -4.77 18.19
CA LYS A 120 -50.30 -5.38 18.73
C LYS A 120 -49.67 -4.52 19.82
N VAL A 121 -49.58 -3.20 19.62
CA VAL A 121 -49.05 -2.28 20.64
C VAL A 121 -49.94 -2.25 21.88
N LEU A 122 -51.25 -2.17 21.69
CA LEU A 122 -52.21 -2.15 22.80
C LEU A 122 -52.22 -3.46 23.60
N ILE A 123 -52.07 -4.61 22.94
CA ILE A 123 -51.87 -5.91 23.60
C ILE A 123 -50.62 -5.89 24.49
N THR A 124 -49.50 -5.34 23.99
CA THR A 124 -48.28 -5.15 24.79
C THR A 124 -48.51 -4.23 25.98
N ALA A 125 -49.33 -3.19 25.81
CA ALA A 125 -49.79 -2.29 26.86
C ALA A 125 -50.93 -2.88 27.73
N ARG A 126 -51.18 -4.20 27.65
CA ARG A 126 -52.18 -4.97 28.43
C ARG A 126 -53.64 -4.70 28.10
N LEU A 127 -53.95 -4.03 26.98
CA LEU A 127 -55.32 -3.88 26.47
C LEU A 127 -55.57 -4.92 25.36
N HIS A 128 -56.14 -6.07 25.74
CA HIS A 128 -56.25 -7.23 24.84
C HIS A 128 -57.52 -7.25 23.98
N ASP A 129 -58.55 -6.51 24.37
CA ASP A 129 -59.89 -6.53 23.76
C ASP A 129 -60.11 -5.38 22.75
N PHE A 130 -59.03 -4.76 22.25
CA PHE A 130 -59.13 -3.72 21.23
C PHE A 130 -59.59 -4.30 19.88
N SER A 131 -60.59 -3.65 19.28
CA SER A 131 -61.35 -4.18 18.15
C SER A 131 -61.49 -3.18 17.01
N ILE A 132 -61.84 -3.64 15.80
CA ILE A 132 -62.05 -2.75 14.65
C ILE A 132 -63.18 -1.74 14.94
N THR A 133 -64.18 -2.14 15.74
CA THR A 133 -65.27 -1.25 16.16
C THR A 133 -64.78 -0.05 16.96
N ASP A 134 -63.67 -0.16 17.68
CA ASP A 134 -63.08 0.96 18.44
C ASP A 134 -62.54 2.08 17.54
N ILE A 135 -62.31 1.79 16.25
CA ILE A 135 -61.88 2.75 15.24
C ILE A 135 -63.05 3.22 14.38
N VAL A 136 -63.86 2.28 13.87
CA VAL A 136 -64.96 2.60 12.93
C VAL A 136 -66.15 3.25 13.63
N LYS A 137 -66.40 2.90 14.89
CA LYS A 137 -67.49 3.45 15.73
C LYS A 137 -66.94 3.80 17.12
N PRO A 138 -66.11 4.84 17.21
CA PRO A 138 -65.32 5.09 18.41
C PRO A 138 -66.20 5.45 19.60
N ASN A 139 -65.92 4.81 20.73
CA ASN A 139 -66.51 5.14 22.02
C ASN A 139 -65.53 6.01 22.82
N SER A 140 -65.98 7.14 23.37
CA SER A 140 -65.12 8.09 24.07
C SER A 140 -64.39 7.49 25.28
N LYS A 141 -65.01 6.57 26.03
CA LYS A 141 -64.35 5.87 27.15
C LYS A 141 -63.27 4.91 26.65
N ARG A 142 -63.55 4.14 25.60
CA ARG A 142 -62.60 3.16 25.03
C ARG A 142 -61.43 3.86 24.33
N PHE A 143 -61.68 4.97 23.64
CA PHE A 143 -60.63 5.76 23.01
C PHE A 143 -59.63 6.32 24.05
N ARG A 144 -60.13 6.87 25.17
CA ARG A 144 -59.27 7.32 26.28
C ARG A 144 -58.47 6.19 26.90
N LEU A 145 -59.07 5.02 27.06
CA LEU A 145 -58.38 3.84 27.59
C LEU A 145 -57.23 3.41 26.67
N ALA A 146 -57.46 3.40 25.36
CA ALA A 146 -56.42 3.12 24.38
C ALA A 146 -55.27 4.15 24.45
N LEU A 147 -55.59 5.46 24.51
CA LEU A 147 -54.58 6.52 24.65
C LEU A 147 -53.76 6.39 25.94
N PHE A 148 -54.42 6.06 27.05
CA PHE A 148 -53.73 5.82 28.31
C PHE A 148 -52.77 4.62 28.22
N ALA A 149 -53.20 3.52 27.60
CA ALA A 149 -52.35 2.36 27.38
C ALA A 149 -51.10 2.72 26.55
N PHE A 150 -51.27 3.52 25.48
CA PHE A 150 -50.16 4.04 24.68
C PHE A 150 -49.19 4.89 25.51
N LEU A 151 -49.70 5.85 26.30
CA LEU A 151 -48.86 6.70 27.13
C LEU A 151 -48.13 5.93 28.23
N ASN A 152 -48.78 4.95 28.84
CA ASN A 152 -48.15 4.13 29.87
C ASN A 152 -46.99 3.32 29.29
N LEU A 153 -47.17 2.78 28.08
CA LEU A 153 -46.10 2.09 27.36
C LEU A 153 -44.97 3.05 26.96
N ALA A 154 -45.29 4.28 26.54
CA ALA A 154 -44.30 5.30 26.21
C ALA A 154 -43.44 5.68 27.43
N LYS A 155 -44.08 5.91 28.59
CA LYS A 155 -43.38 6.20 29.84
C LYS A 155 -42.50 5.05 30.30
N PHE A 156 -43.02 3.82 30.25
CA PHE A 156 -42.23 2.64 30.57
C PHE A 156 -41.02 2.49 29.64
N ARG A 157 -41.18 2.79 28.34
CA ARG A 157 -40.05 2.82 27.39
C ARG A 157 -39.03 3.89 27.77
N GLU A 158 -39.44 5.09 28.15
CA GLU A 158 -38.53 6.16 28.59
C GLU A 158 -37.74 5.77 29.84
N GLU A 159 -38.40 5.24 30.88
CA GLU A 159 -37.75 4.79 32.11
C GLU A 159 -36.74 3.67 31.86
N ILE A 160 -37.06 2.75 30.93
CA ILE A 160 -36.16 1.67 30.56
C ILE A 160 -35.00 2.16 29.69
N ILE A 161 -35.23 3.04 28.71
CA ILE A 161 -34.16 3.55 27.85
C ILE A 161 -33.03 4.15 28.69
N ASP A 162 -33.35 4.88 29.76
CA ASP A 162 -32.33 5.42 30.66
C ASP A 162 -31.44 4.35 31.29
N SER A 163 -31.99 3.17 31.61
CA SER A 163 -31.24 2.02 32.13
C SER A 163 -30.42 1.28 31.06
N TYR A 164 -30.79 1.39 29.78
CA TYR A 164 -30.08 0.75 28.66
C TYR A 164 -29.10 1.68 27.95
N ASN A 165 -29.06 2.97 28.29
CA ASN A 165 -28.16 3.93 27.68
C ASN A 165 -26.70 3.49 27.76
N GLU A 166 -26.25 2.90 28.88
CA GLU A 166 -24.87 2.39 29.01
C GLU A 166 -24.59 1.29 27.98
N ILE A 167 -25.52 0.34 27.81
CA ILE A 167 -25.41 -0.75 26.83
C ILE A 167 -25.43 -0.23 25.39
N ILE A 168 -26.29 0.77 25.11
CA ILE A 168 -26.36 1.42 23.79
C ILE A 168 -25.04 2.12 23.48
N THR A 169 -24.48 2.86 24.44
CA THR A 169 -23.19 3.53 24.25
C THR A 169 -22.04 2.54 24.07
N GLU A 170 -22.01 1.45 24.82
CA GLU A 170 -21.01 0.38 24.67
C GLU A 170 -21.12 -0.27 23.29
N TYR A 171 -22.34 -0.58 22.85
CA TYR A 171 -22.60 -1.10 21.51
C TYR A 171 -22.12 -0.15 20.41
N ASP A 172 -22.46 1.13 20.50
CA ASP A 172 -22.02 2.14 19.53
C ASP A 172 -20.49 2.25 19.49
N THR A 173 -19.82 2.20 20.66
CA THR A 173 -18.35 2.19 20.69
C THR A 173 -17.75 0.94 20.04
N LEU A 174 -18.31 -0.24 20.31
CA LEU A 174 -17.84 -1.50 19.70
C LEU A 174 -18.07 -1.51 18.19
N GLU A 175 -19.20 -0.97 17.72
CA GLU A 175 -19.48 -0.88 16.28
C GLU A 175 -18.51 0.10 15.60
N THR A 176 -18.15 1.22 16.25
CA THR A 176 -17.10 2.12 15.72
C THR A 176 -15.73 1.46 15.67
N GLU A 177 -15.33 0.74 16.73
CA GLU A 177 -14.05 0.01 16.78
C GLU A 177 -13.98 -1.09 15.70
N LYS A 178 -15.07 -1.81 15.50
CA LYS A 178 -15.20 -2.82 14.44
C LYS A 178 -15.05 -2.22 13.05
N GLU A 179 -15.66 -1.08 12.77
CA GLU A 179 -15.50 -0.41 11.47
C GLU A 179 -14.09 0.15 11.27
N GLU A 180 -13.44 0.69 12.31
CA GLU A 180 -12.03 1.10 12.25
C GLU A 180 -11.09 -0.08 11.97
N LEU A 181 -11.27 -1.21 12.67
CA LEU A 181 -10.52 -2.43 12.42
C LEU A 181 -10.72 -2.93 10.98
N ARG A 182 -11.95 -2.91 10.48
CA ARG A 182 -12.26 -3.30 9.11
C ARG A 182 -11.54 -2.42 8.08
N LEU A 183 -11.51 -1.11 8.29
CA LEU A 183 -10.79 -0.17 7.43
C LEU A 183 -9.27 -0.39 7.48
N ASN A 184 -8.72 -0.72 8.64
CA ASN A 184 -7.29 -1.01 8.77
C ASN A 184 -6.91 -2.31 8.05
N VAL A 185 -7.71 -3.38 8.20
CA VAL A 185 -7.52 -4.64 7.47
C VAL A 185 -7.56 -4.42 5.96
N GLU A 186 -8.49 -3.59 5.47
CA GLU A 186 -8.56 -3.27 4.05
C GLU A 186 -7.31 -2.52 3.55
N LYS A 187 -6.82 -1.54 4.32
CA LYS A 187 -5.57 -0.83 3.99
C LYS A 187 -4.36 -1.77 3.96
N ASP A 188 -4.26 -2.67 4.94
CA ASP A 188 -3.18 -3.64 5.02
C ASP A 188 -3.23 -4.64 3.86
N ASN A 189 -4.43 -5.08 3.45
CA ASN A 189 -4.61 -5.92 2.28
C ASN A 189 -4.18 -5.22 0.98
N ILE A 190 -4.55 -3.95 0.80
CA ILE A 190 -4.12 -3.16 -0.36
C ILE A 190 -2.59 -3.02 -0.38
N ALA A 191 -1.98 -2.71 0.77
CA ALA A 191 -0.53 -2.62 0.88
C ALA A 191 0.14 -3.96 0.55
N LEU A 192 -0.37 -5.08 1.09
CA LEU A 192 0.12 -6.42 0.81
C LEU A 192 0.04 -6.78 -0.68
N GLN A 193 -1.06 -6.44 -1.37
CA GLN A 193 -1.17 -6.67 -2.80
C GLN A 193 -0.14 -5.88 -3.59
N SER A 194 0.11 -4.62 -3.23
CA SER A 194 1.14 -3.81 -3.88
C SER A 194 2.55 -4.41 -3.72
N TYR A 195 2.88 -4.93 -2.53
CA TYR A 195 4.14 -5.64 -2.30
C TYR A 195 4.26 -6.92 -3.13
N LEU A 196 3.20 -7.72 -3.23
CA LEU A 196 3.20 -8.94 -4.04
C LEU A 196 3.36 -8.66 -5.54
N GLU A 197 2.77 -7.57 -6.04
CA GLU A 197 2.97 -7.13 -7.43
C GLU A 197 4.40 -6.66 -7.69
N GLU A 198 4.98 -5.91 -6.75
CA GLU A 198 6.38 -5.48 -6.82
C GLU A 198 7.34 -6.68 -6.79
N GLU A 199 7.08 -7.66 -5.93
CA GLU A 199 7.86 -8.89 -5.83
C GLU A 199 7.82 -9.69 -7.14
N ARG A 200 6.62 -9.90 -7.74
CA ARG A 200 6.50 -10.56 -9.05
C ARG A 200 7.25 -9.81 -10.16
N SER A 201 7.17 -8.47 -10.16
CA SER A 201 7.90 -7.63 -11.12
C SER A 201 9.40 -7.79 -10.96
N ASN A 202 9.89 -7.81 -9.72
CA ASN A 202 11.30 -7.98 -9.41
C ASN A 202 11.78 -9.40 -9.75
N GLU A 203 11.02 -10.44 -9.46
CA GLU A 203 11.34 -11.82 -9.81
C GLU A 203 11.49 -12.01 -11.33
N SER A 204 10.59 -11.40 -12.11
CA SER A 204 10.68 -11.37 -13.58
C SER A 204 11.96 -10.68 -14.07
N LYS A 205 12.29 -9.50 -13.52
CA LYS A 205 13.54 -8.79 -13.85
C LYS A 205 14.78 -9.61 -13.48
N LEU A 206 14.75 -10.28 -12.33
CA LEU A 206 15.85 -11.09 -11.83
C LEU A 206 16.11 -12.30 -12.74
N LYS A 207 15.04 -12.92 -13.26
CA LYS A 207 15.12 -13.99 -14.25
C LYS A 207 15.75 -13.52 -15.57
N ILE A 208 15.31 -12.37 -16.09
CA ILE A 208 15.91 -11.77 -17.31
C ILE A 208 17.40 -11.44 -17.08
N LEU A 209 17.73 -10.90 -15.91
CA LEU A 209 19.12 -10.58 -15.57
C LEU A 209 19.97 -11.85 -15.46
N ALA A 210 19.46 -12.91 -14.83
CA ALA A 210 20.14 -14.20 -14.74
C ALA A 210 20.40 -14.82 -16.13
N GLU A 211 19.43 -14.73 -17.05
CA GLU A 211 19.61 -15.18 -18.43
C GLU A 211 20.70 -14.37 -19.16
N LYS A 212 20.71 -13.04 -18.99
CA LYS A 212 21.76 -12.16 -19.54
C LYS A 212 23.15 -12.49 -18.98
N VAL A 213 23.26 -12.68 -17.67
CA VAL A 213 24.51 -13.07 -17.01
C VAL A 213 25.01 -14.39 -17.58
N ARG A 214 24.14 -15.40 -17.68
CA ARG A 214 24.49 -16.69 -18.27
C ARG A 214 24.97 -16.55 -19.72
N ALA A 215 24.28 -15.76 -20.54
CA ALA A 215 24.69 -15.53 -21.93
C ALA A 215 26.06 -14.82 -22.02
N MET A 216 26.31 -13.82 -21.17
CA MET A 216 27.61 -13.16 -21.10
C MET A 216 28.71 -14.12 -20.63
N THR A 217 28.45 -14.97 -19.65
CA THR A 217 29.41 -15.99 -19.20
C THR A 217 29.76 -16.97 -20.32
N GLN A 218 28.78 -17.40 -21.12
CA GLN A 218 29.03 -18.25 -22.29
C GLN A 218 29.87 -17.53 -23.34
N ALA A 219 29.56 -16.28 -23.65
CA ALA A 219 30.35 -15.48 -24.59
C ALA A 219 31.81 -15.28 -24.12
N ILE A 220 32.03 -15.04 -22.82
CA ILE A 220 33.38 -14.96 -22.23
C ILE A 220 34.13 -16.28 -22.38
N GLN A 221 33.46 -17.42 -22.13
CA GLN A 221 34.08 -18.74 -22.33
C GLN A 221 34.47 -18.97 -23.80
N GLU A 222 33.59 -18.64 -24.75
CA GLU A 222 33.89 -18.75 -26.18
C GLU A 222 35.07 -17.87 -26.61
N ILE A 223 35.12 -16.63 -26.13
CA ILE A 223 36.24 -15.71 -26.37
C ILE A 223 37.52 -16.27 -25.76
N SER A 224 37.47 -16.79 -24.54
CA SER A 224 38.64 -17.40 -23.89
C SER A 224 39.18 -18.60 -24.66
N VAL A 225 38.30 -19.44 -25.24
CA VAL A 225 38.74 -20.55 -26.10
C VAL A 225 39.42 -20.03 -27.37
N LYS A 226 38.84 -19.01 -28.01
CA LYS A 226 39.45 -18.37 -29.19
C LYS A 226 40.79 -17.71 -28.86
N ASP A 227 40.92 -17.07 -27.71
CA ASP A 227 42.18 -16.48 -27.25
C ASP A 227 43.26 -17.55 -27.09
N ILE A 228 42.94 -18.71 -26.49
CA ILE A 228 43.87 -19.84 -26.38
C ILE A 228 44.28 -20.35 -27.77
N GLU A 229 43.32 -20.46 -28.71
CA GLU A 229 43.60 -20.88 -30.08
C GLU A 229 44.51 -19.89 -30.82
N ILE A 230 44.25 -18.59 -30.69
CA ILE A 230 45.10 -17.52 -31.25
C ILE A 230 46.51 -17.58 -30.63
N GLN A 231 46.63 -17.75 -29.32
CA GLN A 231 47.93 -17.89 -28.65
C GLN A 231 48.71 -19.10 -29.17
N ASN A 232 48.03 -20.25 -29.39
CA ASN A 232 48.66 -21.41 -29.99
C ASN A 232 49.13 -21.13 -31.43
N ASN A 233 48.30 -20.46 -32.25
CA ASN A 233 48.69 -20.07 -33.61
C ASN A 233 49.86 -19.08 -33.63
N ILE A 234 49.90 -18.13 -32.70
CA ILE A 234 51.04 -17.21 -32.53
C ILE A 234 52.31 -18.00 -32.23
N ASN A 235 52.26 -18.96 -31.31
CA ASN A 235 53.40 -19.82 -30.98
C ASN A 235 53.86 -20.64 -32.19
N ILE A 236 52.93 -21.23 -32.95
CA ILE A 236 53.26 -21.97 -34.19
C ILE A 236 53.96 -21.06 -35.19
N VAL A 237 53.40 -19.89 -35.47
CA VAL A 237 54.00 -18.91 -36.41
C VAL A 237 55.37 -18.44 -35.91
N GLN A 238 55.55 -18.22 -34.60
CA GLN A 238 56.85 -17.90 -34.03
C GLN A 238 57.87 -19.02 -34.26
N THR A 239 57.50 -20.27 -34.01
CA THR A 239 58.40 -21.41 -34.27
C THR A 239 58.73 -21.59 -35.75
N GLU A 240 57.76 -21.37 -36.66
CA GLU A 240 58.00 -21.38 -38.10
C GLU A 240 58.93 -20.23 -38.52
N ASN A 241 58.73 -19.03 -37.97
CA ASN A 241 59.57 -17.87 -38.25
C ASN A 241 61.00 -18.07 -37.74
N GLU A 242 61.18 -18.66 -36.57
CA GLU A 242 62.51 -19.06 -36.06
C GLU A 242 63.18 -20.10 -36.97
N ASN A 243 62.42 -21.08 -37.47
CA ASN A 243 62.94 -22.10 -38.38
C ASN A 243 63.31 -21.50 -39.76
N LEU A 244 62.46 -20.66 -40.33
CA LEU A 244 62.73 -19.92 -41.57
C LEU A 244 63.92 -18.97 -41.40
N SER A 245 64.05 -18.29 -40.26
CA SER A 245 65.21 -17.45 -39.96
C SER A 245 66.50 -18.26 -39.90
N LYS A 246 66.49 -19.47 -39.32
CA LYS A 246 67.65 -20.38 -39.34
C LYS A 246 67.97 -20.88 -40.75
N GLN A 247 66.96 -21.18 -41.57
CA GLN A 247 67.16 -21.55 -42.96
C GLN A 247 67.72 -20.39 -43.79
N LEU A 248 67.25 -19.17 -43.54
CA LEU A 248 67.76 -17.95 -44.16
C LEU A 248 69.23 -17.73 -43.78
N GLU A 249 69.57 -17.82 -42.50
CA GLU A 249 70.95 -17.69 -42.01
C GLU A 249 71.86 -18.77 -42.64
N GLY A 250 71.37 -20.01 -42.77
CA GLY A 250 72.07 -21.08 -43.48
C GLY A 250 72.23 -20.81 -44.98
N ALA A 251 71.21 -20.27 -45.64
CA ALA A 251 71.26 -19.89 -47.05
C ALA A 251 72.19 -18.68 -47.30
N GLU A 252 72.21 -17.71 -46.38
CA GLU A 252 73.14 -16.57 -46.41
C GLU A 252 74.60 -17.03 -46.26
N GLN A 253 74.88 -17.95 -45.33
CA GLN A 253 76.20 -18.57 -45.19
C GLN A 253 76.60 -19.34 -46.46
N HIS A 254 75.65 -20.04 -47.10
CA HIS A 254 75.89 -20.77 -48.35
C HIS A 254 76.13 -19.83 -49.54
N LEU A 255 75.38 -18.71 -49.60
CA LEU A 255 75.56 -17.66 -50.58
C LEU A 255 76.91 -16.95 -50.39
N GLU A 256 77.35 -16.73 -49.15
CA GLU A 256 78.67 -16.16 -48.84
C GLU A 256 79.81 -17.12 -49.25
N ALA A 257 79.62 -18.44 -49.06
CA ALA A 257 80.56 -19.46 -49.54
C ALA A 257 80.64 -19.49 -51.07
N LEU A 258 79.49 -19.49 -51.77
CA LEU A 258 79.42 -19.44 -53.24
C LEU A 258 79.95 -18.12 -53.81
N THR A 259 79.76 -16.98 -53.13
CA THR A 259 80.36 -15.71 -53.57
C THR A 259 81.87 -15.66 -53.34
N LYS A 260 82.41 -16.32 -52.30
CA LYS A 260 83.85 -16.55 -52.16
C LYS A 260 84.39 -17.44 -53.27
N GLU A 261 83.68 -18.50 -53.65
CA GLU A 261 84.02 -19.39 -54.77
C GLU A 261 83.95 -18.69 -56.15
N ASN A 262 82.91 -17.86 -56.37
CA ASN A 262 82.78 -17.05 -57.59
C ASN A 262 83.89 -16.00 -57.70
N LYS A 263 84.33 -15.41 -56.58
CA LYS A 263 85.51 -14.54 -56.53
C LYS A 263 86.82 -15.28 -56.80
N THR A 264 86.94 -16.56 -56.44
CA THR A 264 88.11 -17.39 -56.79
C THR A 264 88.10 -17.75 -58.28
N LEU A 265 86.94 -18.11 -58.85
CA LEU A 265 86.78 -18.41 -60.28
C LEU A 265 86.95 -17.17 -61.18
N LYS A 266 86.53 -15.97 -60.73
CA LYS A 266 86.78 -14.70 -61.44
C LYS A 266 88.23 -14.23 -61.41
N SER A 267 89.10 -14.85 -60.61
CA SER A 267 90.54 -14.56 -60.57
C SER A 267 91.38 -15.39 -61.55
N GLN A 268 90.76 -16.32 -62.29
CA GLN A 268 91.43 -17.21 -63.26
C GLN A 268 91.10 -16.92 -64.74
N ILE A 269 90.59 -15.73 -65.06
CA ILE A 269 90.34 -15.35 -66.45
C ILE A 269 91.06 -14.03 -66.76
N VAL A 270 92.19 -14.15 -67.46
CA VAL A 270 92.73 -13.10 -68.35
C VAL A 270 92.97 -13.72 -69.73
N SER A 271 92.48 -12.99 -70.71
CA SER A 271 92.61 -13.14 -72.15
C SER A 271 94.06 -13.17 -72.64
N ASN A 272 94.33 -13.87 -73.74
CA ASN A 272 94.42 -13.29 -75.09
C ASN A 272 94.80 -14.40 -76.09
N PRO A 273 94.35 -14.33 -77.35
CA PRO A 273 95.36 -14.32 -78.40
C PRO A 273 94.99 -13.40 -79.57
N GLU A 274 95.62 -12.22 -79.61
CA GLU A 274 96.08 -11.63 -80.86
C GLU A 274 97.43 -12.25 -81.22
N GLU A 275 97.43 -13.19 -82.16
CA GLU A 275 98.52 -13.26 -83.14
C GLU A 275 98.06 -13.93 -84.44
N LEU A 276 97.33 -13.14 -85.22
CA LEU A 276 97.49 -13.15 -86.68
C LEU A 276 97.64 -11.71 -87.17
N LYS A 277 98.66 -11.08 -86.57
CA LYS A 277 99.51 -10.09 -87.20
C LYS A 277 99.94 -10.58 -88.59
N LYS A 278 99.99 -9.60 -89.49
CA LYS A 278 100.83 -9.54 -90.70
C LYS A 278 100.28 -10.27 -91.93
N LYS A 279 99.63 -9.46 -92.77
CA LYS A 279 100.33 -8.91 -93.94
C LYS A 279 99.73 -7.56 -94.31
N ILE A 280 100.38 -6.46 -93.89
CA ILE A 280 101.21 -5.61 -94.77
C ILE A 280 100.26 -4.83 -95.71
N LEU A 281 99.88 -3.57 -95.48
CA LEU A 281 100.69 -2.39 -95.17
C LEU A 281 102.09 -2.47 -95.79
N VAL A 282 102.17 -2.24 -97.10
CA VAL A 282 102.69 -0.98 -97.65
C VAL A 282 102.59 -1.03 -99.18
N LEU A 283 101.83 -0.08 -99.72
CA LEU A 283 101.88 0.57 -101.04
C LEU A 283 100.44 1.05 -101.30
N ARG A 284 99.93 2.03 -100.55
CA ARG A 284 100.21 3.44 -100.85
C ARG A 284 100.78 3.62 -102.25
N ARG A 285 99.88 4.06 -103.13
CA ARG A 285 100.11 5.12 -104.12
C ARG A 285 100.72 4.66 -105.44
N CYS A 286 99.83 4.26 -106.34
CA CYS A 286 99.72 4.96 -107.62
C CYS A 286 98.24 5.05 -108.03
N ILE A 287 97.75 6.29 -108.08
CA ILE A 287 96.95 6.81 -109.20
C ILE A 287 95.61 6.06 -109.39
N GLN A 288 94.53 6.50 -108.75
CA GLN A 288 93.78 7.68 -109.18
C GLN A 288 93.72 7.76 -110.70
N THR A 289 92.91 6.92 -111.32
CA THR A 289 91.92 7.43 -112.29
C THR A 289 90.92 6.32 -112.64
N THR A 290 89.67 6.76 -112.79
CA THR A 290 88.58 6.05 -113.49
C THR A 290 88.00 4.82 -112.79
N THR A 291 87.28 5.04 -111.68
CA THR A 291 85.90 4.52 -111.48
C THR A 291 85.23 5.14 -110.24
N ASP A 292 85.48 6.43 -109.99
CA ASP A 292 84.88 7.20 -108.88
C ASP A 292 83.54 7.85 -109.26
N GLU A 293 82.91 7.51 -110.39
CA GLU A 293 81.70 8.20 -110.86
C GLU A 293 80.43 7.33 -110.92
N LEU A 294 80.47 6.06 -110.45
CA LEU A 294 79.27 5.20 -110.40
C LEU A 294 78.94 4.61 -109.01
N ARG A 295 79.79 4.78 -107.99
CA ARG A 295 79.57 4.23 -106.63
C ARG A 295 79.05 5.27 -105.63
N GLU A 296 79.24 6.57 -105.91
CA GLU A 296 78.90 7.65 -104.99
C GLU A 296 77.38 7.91 -104.87
N LEU A 297 76.58 7.44 -105.84
CA LEU A 297 75.12 7.62 -105.85
C LEU A 297 74.36 6.44 -105.20
N GLU A 298 74.94 5.23 -105.16
CA GLU A 298 74.33 4.05 -104.49
C GLU A 298 74.61 4.03 -102.98
N GLU A 299 75.76 4.54 -102.53
CA GLU A 299 76.17 4.60 -101.11
C GLU A 299 75.38 5.67 -100.31
N GLN A 300 74.89 6.72 -100.98
CA GLN A 300 74.03 7.77 -100.38
C GLN A 300 72.55 7.34 -100.23
N LEU A 301 72.06 6.40 -101.06
CA LEU A 301 70.66 5.93 -101.02
C LEU A 301 70.45 4.81 -99.98
N GLN A 302 71.48 3.98 -99.73
CA GLN A 302 71.43 2.89 -98.74
C GLN A 302 71.68 3.36 -97.30
N THR A 303 72.40 4.46 -97.11
CA THR A 303 72.63 5.07 -95.79
C THR A 303 71.40 5.85 -95.29
N LEU A 304 70.76 6.63 -96.16
CA LEU A 304 69.51 7.34 -95.84
C LEU A 304 68.35 6.39 -95.47
N THR A 305 68.20 5.27 -96.18
CA THR A 305 67.11 4.30 -95.91
C THR A 305 67.28 3.55 -94.59
N VAL A 306 68.51 3.20 -94.18
CA VAL A 306 68.78 2.57 -92.88
C VAL A 306 68.62 3.55 -91.72
N ASP A 307 69.00 4.81 -91.87
CA ASP A 307 68.82 5.83 -90.84
C ASP A 307 67.35 6.22 -90.65
N HIS A 308 66.57 6.29 -91.73
CA HIS A 308 65.12 6.49 -91.63
C HIS A 308 64.40 5.33 -90.94
N ILE A 309 64.83 4.08 -91.15
CA ILE A 309 64.27 2.90 -90.47
C ILE A 309 64.63 2.91 -88.98
N LYS A 310 65.90 3.18 -88.61
CA LYS A 310 66.30 3.30 -87.19
C LYS A 310 65.53 4.39 -86.45
N ASN A 311 65.38 5.57 -87.07
CA ASN A 311 64.61 6.66 -86.50
C ASN A 311 63.12 6.29 -86.34
N ALA A 312 62.54 5.55 -87.31
CA ALA A 312 61.18 5.05 -87.20
C ALA A 312 61.02 4.02 -86.07
N GLU A 313 61.96 3.09 -85.89
CA GLU A 313 61.96 2.11 -84.79
C GLU A 313 62.08 2.79 -83.41
N GLU A 314 62.94 3.81 -83.31
CA GLU A 314 63.09 4.59 -82.07
C GLU A 314 61.82 5.40 -81.75
N LEU A 315 61.19 6.00 -82.77
CA LEU A 315 59.90 6.68 -82.63
C LEU A 315 58.78 5.72 -82.21
N ILE A 316 58.71 4.50 -82.77
CA ILE A 316 57.75 3.46 -82.37
C ILE A 316 57.98 3.04 -80.91
N LYS A 317 59.25 2.94 -80.47
CA LYS A 317 59.59 2.64 -79.07
C LYS A 317 59.19 3.77 -78.11
N ILE A 318 59.31 5.02 -78.53
CA ILE A 318 58.85 6.17 -77.75
C ILE A 318 57.32 6.23 -77.69
N LEU A 319 56.64 6.00 -78.82
CA LEU A 319 55.17 5.96 -78.90
C LEU A 319 54.58 4.84 -78.03
N SER A 320 55.15 3.63 -78.08
CA SER A 320 54.70 2.52 -77.23
C SER A 320 54.88 2.81 -75.73
N LYS A 321 56.00 3.41 -75.33
CA LYS A 321 56.17 3.89 -73.95
C LYS A 321 55.15 4.97 -73.57
N SER A 322 54.84 5.88 -74.48
CA SER A 322 53.85 6.95 -74.27
C SER A 322 52.44 6.40 -74.08
N ILE A 323 52.07 5.36 -74.84
CA ILE A 323 50.77 4.67 -74.69
C ILE A 323 50.67 4.02 -73.31
N VAL A 324 51.69 3.27 -72.88
CA VAL A 324 51.71 2.62 -71.55
C VAL A 324 51.65 3.66 -70.42
N LEU A 325 52.38 4.77 -70.55
CA LEU A 325 52.28 5.87 -69.60
C LEU A 325 50.88 6.50 -69.56
N GLY A 326 50.23 6.64 -70.72
CA GLY A 326 48.85 7.11 -70.82
C GLY A 326 47.85 6.21 -70.09
N GLU A 327 47.98 4.89 -70.26
CA GLU A 327 47.16 3.88 -69.56
C GLU A 327 47.36 3.95 -68.04
N GLN A 328 48.61 4.07 -67.57
CA GLN A 328 48.92 4.22 -66.14
C GLN A 328 48.33 5.50 -65.54
N VAL A 329 48.36 6.61 -66.29
CA VAL A 329 47.76 7.88 -65.84
C VAL A 329 46.24 7.76 -65.70
N GLU A 330 45.56 7.10 -66.64
CA GLU A 330 44.11 6.92 -66.57
C GLU A 330 43.73 5.97 -65.42
N GLU A 331 44.52 4.92 -65.15
CA GLU A 331 44.34 4.05 -63.98
C GLU A 331 44.50 4.82 -62.66
N LEU A 332 45.53 5.66 -62.55
CA LEU A 332 45.76 6.51 -61.38
C LEU A 332 44.63 7.53 -61.17
N LYS A 333 44.09 8.09 -62.26
CA LYS A 333 42.94 9.01 -62.21
C LYS A 333 41.67 8.32 -61.72
N ASN A 334 41.43 7.08 -62.15
CA ASN A 334 40.30 6.27 -61.64
C ASN A 334 40.47 5.95 -60.16
N LYS A 335 41.67 5.50 -59.73
CA LYS A 335 41.98 5.28 -58.29
C LYS A 335 41.77 6.54 -57.45
N LYS A 336 42.21 7.71 -57.93
CA LYS A 336 41.97 8.99 -57.26
C LYS A 336 40.48 9.30 -57.10
N LYS A 337 39.67 9.01 -58.11
CA LYS A 337 38.21 9.22 -58.07
C LYS A 337 37.55 8.31 -57.03
N ASP A 338 37.96 7.04 -56.95
CA ASP A 338 37.41 6.09 -55.99
C ASP A 338 37.83 6.41 -54.56
N ILE A 339 39.08 6.81 -54.33
CA ILE A 339 39.54 7.36 -53.04
C ILE A 339 38.72 8.60 -52.65
N GLY A 340 38.45 9.50 -53.61
CA GLY A 340 37.63 10.69 -53.37
C GLY A 340 36.20 10.36 -52.93
N LYS A 341 35.58 9.33 -53.50
CA LYS A 341 34.26 8.84 -53.05
C LYS A 341 34.34 8.23 -51.65
N LEU A 342 35.37 7.45 -51.36
CA LEU A 342 35.56 6.83 -50.06
C LEU A 342 35.75 7.88 -48.95
N ILE A 343 36.53 8.93 -49.21
CA ILE A 343 36.73 10.05 -48.28
C ILE A 343 35.40 10.73 -47.96
N LYS A 344 34.59 11.04 -48.98
CA LYS A 344 33.26 11.65 -48.77
C LYS A 344 32.35 10.77 -47.92
N GLY A 345 32.26 9.48 -48.23
CA GLY A 345 31.45 8.55 -47.44
C GLY A 345 31.93 8.42 -45.99
N LYS A 346 33.25 8.47 -45.76
CA LYS A 346 33.82 8.49 -44.40
C LYS A 346 33.53 9.80 -43.67
N GLN A 347 33.55 10.95 -44.35
CA GLN A 347 33.17 12.24 -43.76
C GLN A 347 31.70 12.26 -43.33
N GLU A 348 30.79 11.79 -44.17
CA GLU A 348 29.37 11.65 -43.81
C GLU A 348 29.17 10.71 -42.60
N THR A 349 29.95 9.62 -42.53
CA THR A 349 29.90 8.72 -41.38
C THR A 349 30.40 9.40 -40.10
N ILE A 350 31.47 10.20 -40.18
CA ILE A 350 32.01 10.96 -39.04
C ILE A 350 30.98 11.99 -38.55
N GLU A 351 30.36 12.75 -39.45
CA GLU A 351 29.33 13.73 -39.07
C GLU A 351 28.14 13.06 -38.36
N ASN A 352 27.69 11.91 -38.84
CA ASN A 352 26.63 11.14 -38.18
C ASN A 352 27.05 10.60 -36.81
N MET A 353 28.31 10.18 -36.65
CA MET A 353 28.81 9.76 -35.33
C MET A 353 28.94 10.94 -34.36
N GLU A 354 29.34 12.12 -34.85
CA GLU A 354 29.42 13.33 -34.03
C GLU A 354 28.04 13.79 -33.52
N THR A 355 27.00 13.68 -34.34
CA THR A 355 25.62 13.96 -33.90
C THR A 355 25.14 12.95 -32.87
N GLU A 356 25.37 11.65 -33.07
CA GLU A 356 25.04 10.61 -32.09
C GLU A 356 25.77 10.82 -30.75
N ILE A 357 27.06 11.21 -30.79
CA ILE A 357 27.82 11.52 -29.57
C ILE A 357 27.18 12.70 -28.82
N ALA A 358 26.80 13.77 -29.52
CA ALA A 358 26.15 14.93 -28.91
C ALA A 358 24.79 14.58 -28.28
N GLU A 359 24.01 13.73 -28.92
CA GLU A 359 22.74 13.22 -28.37
C GLU A 359 22.98 12.38 -27.10
N MET A 360 23.96 11.48 -27.14
CA MET A 360 24.33 10.64 -25.99
C MET A 360 24.86 11.47 -24.81
N GLU A 361 25.63 12.53 -25.06
CA GLU A 361 26.07 13.46 -24.02
C GLU A 361 24.90 14.21 -23.37
N ASN A 362 23.92 14.63 -24.18
CA ASN A 362 22.72 15.28 -23.65
C ASN A 362 21.88 14.33 -22.81
N MET A 363 21.73 13.07 -23.24
CA MET A 363 21.07 12.02 -22.46
C MET A 363 21.81 11.77 -21.14
N LYS A 364 23.14 11.68 -21.17
CA LYS A 364 23.97 11.53 -19.96
C LYS A 364 23.71 12.66 -18.97
N LYS A 365 23.77 13.93 -19.42
CA LYS A 365 23.48 15.09 -18.57
C LYS A 365 22.07 15.06 -17.97
N GLN A 366 21.07 14.62 -18.73
CA GLN A 366 19.71 14.48 -18.21
C GLN A 366 19.62 13.40 -17.13
N LYS A 367 20.29 12.25 -17.33
CA LYS A 367 20.34 11.17 -16.34
C LYS A 367 21.10 11.55 -15.08
N GLU A 368 22.21 12.29 -15.20
CA GLU A 368 22.94 12.84 -14.06
C GLU A 368 22.04 13.75 -13.22
N LYS A 369 21.27 14.66 -13.84
CA LYS A 369 20.29 15.50 -13.12
C LYS A 369 19.22 14.66 -12.41
N GLN A 370 18.72 13.59 -13.04
CA GLN A 370 17.77 12.68 -12.41
C GLN A 370 18.36 11.98 -11.19
N ILE A 371 19.63 11.53 -11.28
CA ILE A 371 20.35 10.92 -10.17
C ILE A 371 20.50 11.91 -9.01
N THR A 372 20.91 13.15 -9.28
CA THR A 372 21.04 14.18 -8.24
C THR A 372 19.71 14.44 -7.54
N ASN A 373 18.62 14.60 -8.29
CA ASN A 373 17.29 14.84 -7.72
C ASN A 373 16.81 13.66 -6.84
N ILE A 374 17.08 12.43 -7.25
CA ILE A 374 16.73 11.24 -6.47
C ILE A 374 17.60 11.15 -5.21
N SER A 375 18.90 11.42 -5.32
CA SER A 375 19.83 11.47 -4.18
C SER A 375 19.36 12.47 -3.12
N GLU A 376 19.05 13.70 -3.52
CA GLU A 376 18.55 14.73 -2.59
C GLU A 376 17.23 14.32 -1.91
N ARG A 377 16.37 13.58 -2.63
CA ARG A 377 15.12 13.06 -2.06
C ARG A 377 15.40 11.97 -1.04
N ILE A 378 16.35 11.06 -1.32
CA ILE A 378 16.78 10.02 -0.39
C ILE A 378 17.36 10.67 0.88
N ASP A 379 18.24 11.65 0.74
CA ASP A 379 18.86 12.34 1.87
C ASP A 379 17.81 13.03 2.77
N LYS A 380 16.82 13.71 2.16
CA LYS A 380 15.69 14.30 2.90
C LYS A 380 14.87 13.25 3.63
N MET A 381 14.58 12.11 3.00
CA MET A 381 13.83 11.02 3.65
C MET A 381 14.63 10.40 4.80
N GLN A 382 15.95 10.24 4.66
CA GLN A 382 16.83 9.75 5.71
C GLN A 382 16.87 10.71 6.91
N GLN A 383 16.99 12.02 6.67
CA GLN A 383 16.92 13.03 7.74
C GLN A 383 15.59 12.97 8.49
N GLN A 384 14.46 12.91 7.77
CA GLN A 384 13.14 12.77 8.39
C GLN A 384 13.00 11.49 9.22
N HIS A 385 13.60 10.39 8.76
CA HIS A 385 13.60 9.13 9.49
C HIS A 385 14.41 9.23 10.79
N LEU A 386 15.61 9.82 10.73
CA LEU A 386 16.45 10.05 11.91
C LEU A 386 15.74 10.95 12.94
N GLU A 387 15.07 12.02 12.50
CA GLU A 387 14.27 12.88 13.39
C GLU A 387 13.08 12.15 14.02
N LYS A 388 12.47 11.18 13.33
CA LYS A 388 11.41 10.34 13.90
C LYS A 388 11.95 9.38 14.95
N ILE A 389 13.10 8.75 14.70
CA ILE A 389 13.78 7.90 15.68
C ILE A 389 14.11 8.70 16.93
N ALA A 390 14.77 9.85 16.78
CA ALA A 390 15.18 10.69 17.91
C ALA A 390 13.97 11.13 18.77
N ARG A 391 12.83 11.44 18.13
CA ARG A 391 11.58 11.76 18.84
C ARG A 391 11.02 10.54 19.58
N ALA A 392 11.01 9.37 18.96
CA ALA A 392 10.54 8.15 19.60
C ALA A 392 11.42 7.77 20.81
N GLU A 393 12.74 7.88 20.70
CA GLU A 393 13.69 7.65 21.79
C GLU A 393 13.47 8.62 22.96
N ALA A 394 13.22 9.91 22.67
CA ALA A 394 12.88 10.89 23.69
C ALA A 394 11.57 10.52 24.42
N MET A 395 10.53 10.14 23.68
CA MET A 395 9.25 9.71 24.26
C MET A 395 9.40 8.46 25.14
N ILE A 396 10.20 7.48 24.72
CA ILE A 396 10.48 6.28 25.52
C ILE A 396 11.20 6.66 26.81
N THR A 397 12.20 7.55 26.73
CA THR A 397 12.96 8.00 27.89
C THR A 397 12.08 8.73 28.89
N ASP A 398 11.17 9.59 28.42
CA ASP A 398 10.25 10.31 29.29
C ASP A 398 9.21 9.38 29.92
N ALA A 399 8.67 8.42 29.17
CA ALA A 399 7.79 7.38 29.70
C ALA A 399 8.47 6.49 30.76
N GLN A 400 9.76 6.18 30.57
CA GLN A 400 10.56 5.46 31.57
C GLN A 400 10.71 6.25 32.87
N LYS A 401 11.01 7.55 32.78
CA LYS A 401 11.08 8.43 33.97
C LYS A 401 9.74 8.52 34.70
N GLU A 402 8.63 8.64 33.97
CA GLU A 402 7.30 8.68 34.56
C GLU A 402 6.95 7.36 35.27
N LYS A 403 7.28 6.22 34.64
CA LYS A 403 7.13 4.91 35.25
C LYS A 403 7.94 4.79 36.54
N GLU A 404 9.20 5.18 36.55
CA GLU A 404 10.05 5.15 37.74
C GLU A 404 9.49 6.02 38.88
N ALA A 405 8.99 7.22 38.55
CA ALA A 405 8.35 8.10 39.52
C ALA A 405 7.07 7.46 40.12
N MET A 406 6.26 6.82 39.27
CA MET A 406 5.03 6.14 39.70
C MET A 406 5.35 4.91 40.59
N GLU A 407 6.36 4.13 40.24
CA GLU A 407 6.81 2.99 41.05
C GLU A 407 7.29 3.42 42.44
N LEU A 408 7.95 4.57 42.54
CA LEU A 408 8.39 5.14 43.82
C LEU A 408 7.18 5.57 44.67
N LEU A 409 6.21 6.26 44.07
CA LEU A 409 4.95 6.61 44.74
C LEU A 409 4.19 5.36 45.23
N CYS A 410 4.08 4.32 44.40
CA CYS A 410 3.45 3.06 44.80
C CYS A 410 4.14 2.41 46.00
N ARG A 411 5.48 2.44 46.06
CA ARG A 411 6.24 1.97 47.23
C ARG A 411 5.91 2.80 48.47
N GLU A 412 5.92 4.13 48.37
CA GLU A 412 5.56 5.00 49.50
C GLU A 412 4.14 4.75 50.01
N TYR A 413 3.16 4.59 49.11
CA TYR A 413 1.78 4.29 49.49
C TYR A 413 1.64 2.91 50.14
N LYS A 414 2.39 1.91 49.66
CA LYS A 414 2.43 0.58 50.26
C LYS A 414 3.00 0.62 51.67
N ASP A 415 4.10 1.34 51.89
CA ASP A 415 4.72 1.50 53.21
C ASP A 415 3.80 2.26 54.17
N LYS A 416 3.14 3.33 53.70
CA LYS A 416 2.11 4.06 54.48
C LYS A 416 0.93 3.16 54.85
N ALA A 417 0.45 2.34 53.91
CA ALA A 417 -0.65 1.41 54.17
C ALA A 417 -0.26 0.35 55.22
N GLU A 418 0.97 -0.18 55.16
CA GLU A 418 1.47 -1.15 56.14
C GLU A 418 1.62 -0.51 57.54
N SER A 419 2.16 0.71 57.60
CA SER A 419 2.27 1.48 58.85
C SER A 419 0.89 1.76 59.46
N ASN A 420 -0.08 2.18 58.65
CA ASN A 420 -1.47 2.40 59.08
C ASN A 420 -2.12 1.12 59.59
N LYS A 421 -1.88 -0.02 58.93
CA LYS A 421 -2.37 -1.33 59.38
C LYS A 421 -1.84 -1.68 60.76
N LYS A 422 -0.52 -1.54 60.98
CA LYS A 422 0.12 -1.76 62.30
C LYS A 422 -0.48 -0.85 63.37
N ARG A 423 -0.69 0.44 63.06
CA ARG A 423 -1.30 1.40 63.98
C ARG A 423 -2.75 1.04 64.31
N LEU A 424 -3.53 0.55 63.34
CA LEU A 424 -4.90 0.10 63.56
C LEU A 424 -4.96 -1.15 64.44
N GLU A 425 -4.05 -2.11 64.23
CA GLU A 425 -3.92 -3.30 65.08
C GLU A 425 -3.60 -2.93 66.54
N GLU A 426 -2.69 -1.98 66.76
CA GLU A 426 -2.36 -1.50 68.11
C GLU A 426 -3.55 -0.77 68.76
N LEU A 427 -4.26 0.08 68.01
CA LEU A 427 -5.48 0.74 68.52
C LEU A 427 -6.57 -0.29 68.89
N ARG A 428 -6.74 -1.34 68.10
CA ARG A 428 -7.68 -2.44 68.40
C ARG A 428 -7.27 -3.16 69.68
N ARG A 429 -5.97 -3.42 69.87
CA ARG A 429 -5.43 -4.04 71.09
C ARG A 429 -5.70 -3.18 72.32
N ILE A 430 -5.42 -1.87 72.26
CA ILE A 430 -5.70 -0.92 73.34
C ILE A 430 -7.20 -0.88 73.64
N GLN A 431 -8.06 -0.85 72.61
CA GLN A 431 -9.51 -0.83 72.80
C GLN A 431 -10.01 -2.12 73.49
N ALA A 432 -9.50 -3.29 73.09
CA ALA A 432 -9.82 -4.56 73.73
C ALA A 432 -9.41 -4.58 75.21
N GLN A 433 -8.18 -4.12 75.51
CA GLN A 433 -7.69 -4.04 76.90
C GLN A 433 -8.52 -3.08 77.76
N ARG A 434 -8.89 -1.90 77.22
CA ARG A 434 -9.78 -0.95 77.91
C ARG A 434 -11.16 -1.54 78.17
N ARG A 435 -11.75 -2.26 77.19
CA ARG A 435 -13.04 -2.95 77.38
C ARG A 435 -12.96 -3.99 78.48
N GLN A 436 -11.90 -4.80 78.52
CA GLN A 436 -11.70 -5.80 79.57
C GLN A 436 -11.53 -5.16 80.95
N SER A 437 -10.71 -4.12 81.05
CA SER A 437 -10.51 -3.36 82.30
C SER A 437 -11.82 -2.73 82.79
N HIS A 438 -12.59 -2.11 81.89
CA HIS A 438 -13.90 -1.54 82.22
C HIS A 438 -14.90 -2.62 82.68
N GLN A 439 -14.94 -3.77 82.01
CA GLN A 439 -15.79 -4.90 82.42
C GLN A 439 -15.41 -5.41 83.81
N GLN A 440 -14.13 -5.51 84.12
CA GLN A 440 -13.65 -5.87 85.46
C GLN A 440 -14.07 -4.84 86.52
N GLN A 441 -13.97 -3.54 86.21
CA GLN A 441 -14.43 -2.47 87.11
C GLN A 441 -15.95 -2.54 87.37
N ILE A 442 -16.77 -2.80 86.34
CA ILE A 442 -18.22 -2.98 86.51
C ILE A 442 -18.51 -4.18 87.43
N LEU A 443 -17.83 -5.31 87.24
CA LEU A 443 -18.02 -6.49 88.09
C LEU A 443 -17.62 -6.22 89.54
N GLN A 444 -16.50 -5.50 89.77
CA GLN A 444 -16.08 -5.08 91.10
C GLN A 444 -17.10 -4.14 91.75
N LEU A 445 -17.62 -3.16 91.01
CA LEU A 445 -18.63 -2.23 91.52
C LEU A 445 -19.94 -2.95 91.88
N ASN A 446 -20.39 -3.87 91.04
CA ASN A 446 -21.56 -4.71 91.31
C ASN A 446 -21.34 -5.59 92.55
N SER A 447 -20.16 -6.19 92.69
CA SER A 447 -19.82 -6.96 93.89
C SER A 447 -19.81 -6.10 95.15
N HIS A 448 -19.27 -4.88 95.08
CA HIS A 448 -19.28 -3.95 96.21
C HIS A 448 -20.70 -3.56 96.59
N LEU A 449 -21.56 -3.21 95.61
CA LEU A 449 -22.95 -2.87 95.85
C LEU A 449 -23.75 -4.04 96.44
N CYS A 450 -23.55 -5.26 95.93
CA CYS A 450 -24.16 -6.46 96.51
C CYS A 450 -23.74 -6.65 97.96
N ASN A 451 -22.44 -6.50 98.27
CA ASN A 451 -21.95 -6.60 99.64
C ASN A 451 -22.50 -5.48 100.54
N ASP A 452 -22.61 -4.24 100.06
CA ASP A 452 -23.21 -3.14 100.81
C ASP A 452 -24.69 -3.38 101.11
N ILE A 453 -25.44 -3.93 100.15
CA ILE A 453 -26.84 -4.31 100.34
C ILE A 453 -26.95 -5.43 101.38
N ILE A 454 -26.11 -6.47 101.29
CA ILE A 454 -26.08 -7.57 102.27
C ILE A 454 -25.77 -7.02 103.67
N ASN A 455 -24.73 -6.20 103.81
CA ASN A 455 -24.36 -5.56 105.08
C ASN A 455 -25.47 -4.64 105.61
N GLY A 456 -26.19 -3.94 104.71
CA GLY A 456 -27.34 -3.11 105.06
C GLY A 456 -28.53 -3.93 105.56
N ILE A 457 -28.81 -5.07 104.92
CA ILE A 457 -29.82 -6.04 105.36
C ILE A 457 -29.45 -6.63 106.71
N ASP A 458 -28.18 -7.03 106.91
CA ASP A 458 -27.70 -7.58 108.18
C ASP A 458 -27.75 -6.54 109.31
N SER A 459 -27.40 -5.28 109.03
CA SER A 459 -27.54 -4.16 109.96
C SER A 459 -29.00 -3.88 110.31
N TYR A 460 -29.91 -3.96 109.33
CA TYR A 460 -31.34 -3.83 109.56
C TYR A 460 -31.89 -4.99 110.40
N HIS A 461 -31.50 -6.24 110.12
CA HIS A 461 -31.87 -7.40 110.92
C HIS A 461 -31.35 -7.30 112.36
N MET A 462 -30.10 -6.88 112.55
CA MET A 462 -29.52 -6.60 113.88
C MET A 462 -30.32 -5.55 114.64
N LYS A 463 -30.71 -4.44 113.98
CA LYS A 463 -31.56 -3.40 114.58
C LYS A 463 -32.97 -3.91 114.90
N ALA A 464 -33.60 -4.65 113.99
CA ALA A 464 -34.93 -5.20 114.19
C ALA A 464 -34.98 -6.23 115.35
N VAL A 465 -33.95 -7.08 115.47
CA VAL A 465 -33.81 -8.01 116.59
C VAL A 465 -33.55 -7.28 117.92
N ALA A 466 -32.81 -6.17 117.90
CA ALA A 466 -32.63 -5.31 119.08
C ALA A 466 -33.93 -4.61 119.49
N SER A 467 -34.76 -4.18 118.54
CA SER A 467 -36.08 -3.56 118.78
C SER A 467 -37.14 -4.54 119.30
N LEU A 468 -36.97 -5.84 119.07
CA LEU A 468 -37.85 -6.91 119.60
C LEU A 468 -37.46 -7.38 121.02
N LYS A 469 -36.39 -6.83 121.61
CA LYS A 469 -35.90 -7.15 122.96
C LYS A 469 -36.14 -6.04 124.00
N GLN A 470 -36.84 -4.97 123.64
CA GLN A 470 -37.42 -3.99 124.56
C GLN A 470 -38.94 -4.18 124.58
#